data_AF-A0A660MD84-F1
#
_entry.id   AF-A0A660MD84-F1
#
_cell.length_a   1.000
_cell.length_b   1.000
_cell.length_c   1.000
_cell.angle_alpha   90.00
_cell.angle_beta   90.00
_cell.angle_gamma   90.00
#
_symmetry.space_group_name_H-M   'P 1'
#
loop_
_entity.id
_entity.type
_entity.pdbx_description
1 polymer ?
#
loop_
_entity_poly.entity_id
_entity_poly.type
_entity_poly.pdbx_seq_one_letter_code
_entity_poly.pdbx_strand_id
1 'polypeptide(L)'
;IYLCHCTVATKQPAMTAARMAEAIENTQQGRAGARKLAQLLIDVNRSQSVAVLGNLSLAMLTAILLSLLWAGRTGTPLLDHHSVEHQMAALALPSALLYAAIAAVWLFCSGIIAGYYDNRAQYLRLRERLRVNPLLRRLLPATTRARFADFIHDHLGALASNFLFGVLLGITPWIGKILELPLDIRHIAFSSANLAYATASHPAGIGTFLYGFLAVIAIGLVNLWVSFALALRVALRARDARFPPLRQFISVLAEEIRREPRALFFPRRTATNENSASK
;
A
#
# COMPACT_ATOMS: atom_id res chain seq x y z
N ILE A 1 10.75 -1.93 -8.50
CA ILE A 1 9.83 -0.95 -7.85
C ILE A 1 10.60 0.30 -7.45
N TYR A 2 11.39 0.31 -6.38
CA TYR A 2 12.09 1.52 -5.91
C TYR A 2 13.22 2.00 -6.85
N LEU A 3 14.00 1.07 -7.41
CA LEU A 3 15.01 1.34 -8.45
C LEU A 3 14.40 1.82 -9.78
N CYS A 4 13.09 1.66 -9.95
CA CYS A 4 12.34 2.05 -11.14
C CYS A 4 11.47 3.30 -10.89
N HIS A 5 11.64 3.98 -9.74
CA HIS A 5 10.77 5.09 -9.29
C HIS A 5 9.27 4.74 -9.18
N CYS A 6 8.92 3.46 -9.00
CA CYS A 6 7.54 3.03 -8.81
C CYS A 6 7.17 3.02 -7.32
N THR A 7 5.92 3.35 -7.00
CA THR A 7 5.39 3.43 -5.62
C THR A 7 4.47 2.25 -5.31
N VAL A 8 4.75 1.52 -4.22
CA VAL A 8 3.80 0.53 -3.68
C VAL A 8 2.69 1.28 -2.94
N ALA A 9 1.46 1.19 -3.45
CA ALA A 9 0.31 1.98 -3.01
C ALA A 9 0.00 1.83 -1.52
N THR A 10 0.13 0.59 -1.03
CA THR A 10 -0.43 0.16 0.23
C THR A 10 0.28 0.70 1.48
N LYS A 11 1.35 1.49 1.34
CA LYS A 11 2.11 2.09 2.46
C LYS A 11 1.68 3.49 2.87
N GLN A 12 1.15 4.24 1.91
CA GLN A 12 0.66 5.60 2.14
C GLN A 12 -0.43 5.68 3.24
N PRO A 13 -1.36 4.72 3.41
CA PRO A 13 -2.39 4.79 4.45
C PRO A 13 -1.80 4.83 5.88
N ALA A 14 -0.75 4.06 6.15
CA ALA A 14 -0.11 4.01 7.47
C ALA A 14 0.60 5.34 7.81
N MET A 15 1.29 5.92 6.82
CA MET A 15 1.93 7.23 6.98
C MET A 15 0.90 8.36 7.10
N THR A 16 -0.21 8.29 6.35
CA THR A 16 -1.27 9.29 6.47
C THR A 16 -2.03 9.19 7.78
N ALA A 17 -2.20 7.99 8.35
CA ALA A 17 -2.79 7.81 9.67
C ALA A 17 -2.01 8.54 10.78
N ALA A 18 -0.68 8.53 10.73
CA ALA A 18 0.16 9.28 11.68
C ALA A 18 -0.03 10.80 11.56
N ARG A 19 -0.09 11.32 10.32
CA ARG A 19 -0.38 12.73 10.04
C ARG A 19 -1.81 13.13 10.44
N MET A 20 -2.77 12.23 10.27
CA MET A 20 -4.15 12.44 10.74
C MET A 20 -4.22 12.58 12.26
N ALA A 21 -3.51 11.73 13.00
CA ALA A 21 -3.47 11.81 14.45
C ALA A 21 -2.81 13.11 14.93
N GLU A 22 -1.70 13.54 14.31
CA GLU A 22 -1.05 14.84 14.57
C GLU A 22 -1.97 16.03 14.29
N ALA A 23 -2.74 15.95 13.20
CA ALA A 23 -3.69 16.98 12.81
C ALA A 23 -4.84 17.14 13.82
N ILE A 24 -5.27 16.05 14.45
CA ILE A 24 -6.32 16.02 15.48
C ILE A 24 -5.79 16.54 16.81
N GLU A 25 -4.57 16.19 17.21
CA GLU A 25 -3.93 16.70 18.43
C GLU A 25 -3.89 18.24 18.45
N ASN A 26 -3.51 18.84 17.31
CA ASN A 26 -3.40 20.29 17.16
C ASN A 26 -4.76 21.03 17.02
N THR A 27 -5.89 20.33 16.90
CA THR A 27 -7.22 20.93 16.71
C THR A 27 -8.12 20.57 17.88
N GLN A 28 -8.72 21.54 18.57
CA GLN A 28 -9.57 21.25 19.74
C GLN A 28 -10.63 20.16 19.46
N GLN A 29 -10.86 19.31 20.47
CA GLN A 29 -11.74 18.14 20.41
C GLN A 29 -13.16 18.52 19.97
N GLY A 30 -13.74 17.79 19.00
CA GLY A 30 -15.12 17.99 18.52
C GLY A 30 -15.28 17.99 17.00
N ARG A 31 -16.22 18.81 16.49
CA ARG A 31 -16.62 18.81 15.06
C ARG A 31 -15.48 19.25 14.14
N ALA A 32 -14.60 20.14 14.59
CA ALA A 32 -13.43 20.60 13.82
C ALA A 32 -12.41 19.47 13.58
N GLY A 33 -12.08 18.69 14.62
CA GLY A 33 -11.25 17.49 14.49
C GLY A 33 -11.87 16.43 13.58
N ALA A 34 -13.19 16.19 13.73
CA ALA A 34 -13.93 15.28 12.85
C ALA A 34 -13.88 15.71 11.37
N ARG A 35 -13.97 17.02 11.11
CA ARG A 35 -13.89 17.58 9.75
C ARG A 35 -12.51 17.44 9.13
N LYS A 36 -11.45 17.72 9.90
CA LYS A 36 -10.07 17.56 9.43
C LYS A 36 -9.75 16.10 9.13
N LEU A 37 -10.21 15.17 9.97
CA LEU A 37 -10.10 13.74 9.72
C LEU A 37 -10.87 13.29 8.47
N ALA A 38 -12.08 13.81 8.25
CA ALA A 38 -12.87 13.51 7.06
C ALA A 38 -12.19 14.00 5.77
N GLN A 39 -11.63 15.22 5.77
CA GLN A 39 -10.87 15.75 4.63
C GLN A 39 -9.63 14.91 4.33
N LEU A 40 -8.85 14.56 5.36
CA LEU A 40 -7.69 13.69 5.19
C LEU A 40 -8.10 12.31 4.68
N LEU A 41 -9.24 11.76 5.12
CA LEU A 41 -9.73 10.46 4.63
C LEU A 41 -10.11 10.53 3.15
N ILE A 42 -10.70 11.63 2.69
CA ILE A 42 -11.01 11.87 1.27
C ILE A 42 -9.72 11.94 0.44
N ASP A 43 -8.70 12.67 0.91
CA ASP A 43 -7.40 12.76 0.22
C ASP A 43 -6.65 11.41 0.19
N VAL A 44 -6.72 10.64 1.28
CA VAL A 44 -6.22 9.25 1.31
C VAL A 44 -6.98 8.40 0.32
N ASN A 45 -8.30 8.40 0.36
CA ASN A 45 -9.10 7.57 -0.54
C ASN A 45 -8.75 7.82 -2.02
N ARG A 46 -8.58 9.09 -2.42
CA ARG A 46 -8.16 9.46 -3.78
C ARG A 46 -6.78 8.90 -4.13
N SER A 47 -5.78 9.22 -3.30
CA SER A 47 -4.39 8.79 -3.54
C SER A 47 -4.24 7.27 -3.53
N GLN A 48 -4.94 6.59 -2.62
CA GLN A 48 -4.97 5.14 -2.53
C GLN A 48 -5.64 4.49 -3.72
N SER A 49 -6.79 5.02 -4.17
CA SER A 49 -7.51 4.47 -5.33
C SER A 49 -6.63 4.50 -6.58
N VAL A 50 -6.01 5.65 -6.88
CA VAL A 50 -5.12 5.78 -8.04
C VAL A 50 -3.90 4.87 -7.93
N ALA A 51 -3.27 4.82 -6.76
CA ALA A 51 -2.08 3.99 -6.56
C ALA A 51 -2.39 2.49 -6.63
N VAL A 52 -3.53 2.06 -6.06
CA VAL A 52 -3.99 0.65 -6.13
C VAL A 52 -4.31 0.27 -7.57
N LEU A 53 -5.08 1.10 -8.30
CA LEU A 53 -5.40 0.85 -9.70
C LEU A 53 -4.15 0.79 -10.59
N GLY A 54 -3.17 1.67 -10.36
CA GLY A 54 -1.90 1.65 -11.09
C GLY A 54 -1.11 0.36 -10.85
N ASN A 55 -0.97 -0.05 -9.58
CA ASN A 55 -0.29 -1.30 -9.24
C ASN A 55 -1.04 -2.54 -9.74
N LEU A 56 -2.36 -2.54 -9.65
CA LEU A 56 -3.23 -3.59 -10.15
C LEU A 56 -3.04 -3.76 -11.67
N SER A 57 -3.15 -2.66 -12.42
CA SER A 57 -3.01 -2.66 -13.87
C SER A 57 -1.63 -3.12 -14.30
N LEU A 58 -0.57 -2.59 -13.68
CA LEU A 58 0.81 -2.98 -13.99
C LEU A 58 1.08 -4.45 -13.68
N ALA A 59 0.58 -4.96 -12.54
CA ALA A 59 0.73 -6.37 -12.16
C ALA A 59 0.04 -7.29 -13.16
N MET A 60 -1.21 -6.99 -13.53
CA MET A 60 -1.97 -7.77 -14.50
C MET A 60 -1.34 -7.74 -15.90
N LEU A 61 -0.96 -6.55 -16.39
CA LEU A 61 -0.32 -6.40 -17.71
C LEU A 61 1.01 -7.14 -17.77
N THR A 62 1.83 -7.06 -16.72
CA THR A 62 3.11 -7.77 -16.65
C THR A 62 2.89 -9.28 -16.65
N ALA A 63 1.91 -9.78 -15.88
CA ALA A 63 1.58 -11.20 -15.85
C ALA A 63 1.08 -11.72 -17.21
N ILE A 64 0.20 -10.97 -17.88
CA ILE A 64 -0.27 -11.31 -19.23
C ILE A 64 0.90 -11.32 -20.21
N LEU A 65 1.73 -10.28 -20.21
CA LEU A 65 2.89 -10.19 -21.11
C LEU A 65 3.83 -11.38 -20.93
N LEU A 66 4.15 -11.74 -19.69
CA LEU A 66 5.01 -12.88 -19.39
C LEU A 66 4.38 -14.21 -19.82
N SER A 67 3.07 -14.39 -19.60
CA SER A 67 2.34 -15.59 -20.05
C SER A 67 2.34 -15.73 -21.57
N LEU A 68 2.07 -14.64 -22.30
CA LEU A 68 2.08 -14.63 -23.76
C LEU A 68 3.48 -14.83 -24.34
N LEU A 69 4.51 -14.22 -23.75
CA LEU A 69 5.90 -14.41 -24.17
C LEU A 69 6.36 -15.86 -23.96
N TRP A 70 5.93 -16.49 -22.86
CA TRP A 70 6.21 -17.90 -22.60
C TRP A 70 5.54 -18.78 -23.64
N ALA A 71 4.21 -18.65 -23.79
CA ALA A 71 3.43 -19.44 -24.75
C ALA A 71 3.92 -19.26 -26.19
N GLY A 72 4.32 -18.04 -26.58
CA GLY A 72 4.89 -17.77 -27.89
C GLY A 72 6.25 -18.42 -28.14
N ARG A 73 7.03 -18.73 -27.09
CA ARG A 73 8.33 -19.41 -27.22
C ARG A 73 8.28 -20.92 -27.04
N THR A 74 7.44 -21.42 -26.14
CA THR A 74 7.36 -22.85 -25.81
C THR A 74 6.20 -23.56 -26.49
N GLY A 75 5.22 -22.83 -27.01
CA GLY A 75 3.97 -23.39 -27.54
C GLY A 75 3.02 -23.92 -26.46
N THR A 76 3.35 -23.75 -25.17
CA THR A 76 2.57 -24.26 -24.04
C THR A 76 2.14 -23.13 -23.10
N PRO A 77 0.96 -23.24 -22.45
CA PRO A 77 0.54 -22.25 -21.47
C PRO A 77 1.52 -22.20 -20.29
N LEU A 78 1.70 -21.02 -19.69
CA LEU A 78 2.62 -20.83 -18.57
C LEU A 78 2.17 -21.62 -17.32
N LEU A 79 0.87 -21.69 -17.10
CA LEU A 79 0.27 -22.49 -16.04
C LEU A 79 -0.48 -23.69 -16.63
N ASP A 80 -0.35 -24.84 -16.00
CA ASP A 80 -1.18 -26.01 -16.24
C ASP A 80 -2.58 -25.83 -15.63
N HIS A 81 -3.53 -26.69 -16.04
CA HIS A 81 -4.91 -26.64 -15.56
C HIS A 81 -5.01 -26.67 -14.03
N HIS A 82 -4.23 -27.53 -13.36
CA HIS A 82 -4.26 -27.67 -11.91
C HIS A 82 -3.79 -26.38 -11.21
N SER A 83 -2.75 -25.72 -11.71
CA SER A 83 -2.30 -24.43 -11.16
C SER A 83 -3.34 -23.32 -11.37
N VAL A 84 -4.05 -23.32 -12.49
CA VAL A 84 -5.14 -22.37 -12.75
C VAL A 84 -6.29 -22.57 -11.76
N GLU A 85 -6.74 -23.81 -11.55
CA GLU A 85 -7.77 -24.13 -10.56
C GLU A 85 -7.36 -23.70 -9.15
N HIS A 86 -6.11 -23.97 -8.76
CA HIS A 86 -5.58 -23.53 -7.48
C HIS A 86 -5.61 -22.00 -7.33
N GLN A 87 -5.24 -21.25 -8.36
CA GLN A 87 -5.28 -19.78 -8.37
C GLN A 87 -6.71 -19.22 -8.32
N MET A 88 -7.69 -19.92 -8.89
CA MET A 88 -9.10 -19.53 -8.79
C MET A 88 -9.70 -19.88 -7.43
N ALA A 89 -9.39 -21.06 -6.88
CA ALA A 89 -9.81 -21.46 -5.53
C ALA A 89 -9.26 -20.51 -4.46
N ALA A 90 -8.05 -19.99 -4.69
CA ALA A 90 -7.42 -18.95 -3.88
C ALA A 90 -8.22 -17.62 -3.77
N LEU A 91 -9.09 -17.33 -4.73
CA LEU A 91 -9.95 -16.14 -4.76
C LEU A 91 -11.33 -16.41 -4.14
N ALA A 92 -11.62 -17.64 -3.71
CA ALA A 92 -12.92 -18.00 -3.16
C ALA A 92 -13.24 -17.19 -1.88
N LEU A 93 -14.42 -16.57 -1.88
CA LEU A 93 -14.96 -15.86 -0.74
C LEU A 93 -15.76 -16.84 0.15
N PRO A 94 -15.70 -16.73 1.50
CA PRO A 94 -15.13 -15.63 2.29
C PRO A 94 -13.68 -15.83 2.77
N SER A 95 -13.08 -17.01 2.60
CA SER A 95 -11.74 -17.34 3.12
C SER A 95 -10.66 -16.39 2.62
N ALA A 96 -10.74 -15.98 1.35
CA ALA A 96 -9.80 -15.02 0.78
C ALA A 96 -9.78 -13.67 1.53
N LEU A 97 -10.90 -13.23 2.12
CA LEU A 97 -10.96 -11.99 2.91
C LEU A 97 -10.28 -12.14 4.26
N LEU A 98 -10.35 -13.31 4.90
CA LEU A 98 -9.64 -13.59 6.15
C LEU A 98 -8.13 -13.55 5.93
N TYR A 99 -7.65 -14.21 4.88
CA TYR A 99 -6.25 -14.17 4.48
C TYR A 99 -5.81 -12.77 4.03
N ALA A 100 -6.72 -11.97 3.46
CA ALA A 100 -6.47 -10.57 3.17
C ALA A 100 -6.30 -9.72 4.43
N ALA A 101 -7.04 -10.01 5.50
CA ALA A 101 -6.89 -9.32 6.78
C ALA A 101 -5.54 -9.64 7.42
N ILE A 102 -5.05 -10.89 7.34
CA ILE A 102 -3.69 -11.25 7.78
C ILE A 102 -2.64 -10.46 7.01
N ALA A 103 -2.77 -10.38 5.67
CA ALA A 103 -1.91 -9.53 4.84
C ALA A 103 -1.92 -8.06 5.30
N ALA A 104 -3.09 -7.56 5.69
CA ALA A 104 -3.28 -6.18 6.14
C ALA A 104 -2.55 -5.91 7.47
N VAL A 105 -2.51 -6.89 8.38
CA VAL A 105 -1.71 -6.80 9.62
C VAL A 105 -0.22 -6.66 9.28
N TRP A 106 0.28 -7.49 8.36
CA TRP A 106 1.68 -7.38 7.92
C TRP A 106 1.99 -6.08 7.20
N LEU A 107 1.04 -5.57 6.43
CA LEU A 107 1.15 -4.27 5.78
C LEU A 107 1.23 -3.13 6.81
N PHE A 108 0.42 -3.20 7.86
CA PHE A 108 0.51 -2.29 8.99
C PHE A 108 1.87 -2.38 9.71
N CYS A 109 2.36 -3.59 9.99
CA CYS A 109 3.69 -3.80 10.57
C CYS A 109 4.80 -3.22 9.69
N SER A 110 4.69 -3.39 8.35
CA SER A 110 5.60 -2.78 7.38
C SER A 110 5.60 -1.26 7.48
N GLY A 111 4.43 -0.63 7.69
CA GLY A 111 4.31 0.81 7.93
C GLY A 111 5.06 1.28 9.19
N ILE A 112 4.96 0.55 10.30
CA ILE A 112 5.72 0.84 11.53
C ILE A 112 7.23 0.71 11.27
N ILE A 113 7.64 -0.36 10.60
CA ILE A 113 9.05 -0.61 10.25
C ILE A 113 9.59 0.55 9.40
N ALA A 114 8.81 1.05 8.43
CA ALA A 114 9.20 2.19 7.61
C ALA A 114 9.48 3.41 8.48
N GLY A 115 8.53 3.78 9.36
CA GLY A 115 8.70 4.91 10.28
C GLY A 115 9.89 4.74 11.23
N TYR A 116 10.14 3.53 11.73
CA TYR A 116 11.32 3.23 12.56
C TYR A 116 12.63 3.51 11.81
N TYR A 117 12.76 3.00 10.59
CA TYR A 117 13.98 3.14 9.80
C TYR A 117 14.17 4.57 9.27
N ASP A 118 13.11 5.29 8.92
CA ASP A 118 13.18 6.71 8.56
C ASP A 118 13.66 7.55 9.75
N ASN A 119 13.07 7.33 10.94
CA ASN A 119 13.50 8.01 12.17
C ASN A 119 14.96 7.67 12.53
N ARG A 120 15.36 6.40 12.37
CA ARG A 120 16.73 5.95 12.63
C ARG A 120 17.74 6.55 11.64
N ALA A 121 17.38 6.67 10.37
CA ALA A 121 18.22 7.28 9.35
C ALA A 121 18.51 8.76 9.68
N GLN A 122 17.50 9.48 10.17
CA GLN A 122 17.62 10.85 10.64
C GLN A 122 18.47 10.94 11.91
N TYR A 123 18.15 10.14 12.94
CA TYR A 123 18.83 10.14 14.22
C TYR A 123 20.34 9.87 14.10
N LEU A 124 20.73 8.90 13.26
CA LEU A 124 22.13 8.52 13.07
C LEU A 124 22.90 9.45 12.12
N ARG A 125 22.25 10.47 11.54
CA ARG A 125 22.78 11.27 10.43
C ARG A 125 23.36 10.38 9.35
N LEU A 126 22.57 9.39 8.92
CA LEU A 126 23.03 8.30 8.06
C LEU A 126 23.70 8.79 6.78
N ARG A 127 23.18 9.87 6.20
CA ARG A 127 23.75 10.57 5.03
C ARG A 127 25.23 10.93 5.26
N GLU A 128 25.54 11.57 6.37
CA GLU A 128 26.91 12.00 6.72
C GLU A 128 27.82 10.79 6.93
N ARG A 129 27.33 9.76 7.64
CA ARG A 129 28.09 8.54 7.93
C ARG A 129 28.43 7.75 6.68
N LEU A 130 27.50 7.59 5.74
CA LEU A 130 27.73 6.87 4.49
C LEU A 130 28.74 7.59 3.58
N ARG A 131 28.79 8.93 3.64
CA ARG A 131 29.77 9.73 2.88
C ARG A 131 31.20 9.60 3.38
N VAL A 132 31.43 9.19 4.62
CA VAL A 132 32.79 9.00 5.18
C VAL A 132 33.15 7.54 5.43
N ASN A 133 32.23 6.60 5.19
CA ASN A 133 32.43 5.18 5.45
C ASN A 133 33.65 4.61 4.69
N PRO A 134 34.60 3.93 5.37
CA PRO A 134 35.86 3.49 4.77
C PRO A 134 35.69 2.43 3.67
N LEU A 135 34.68 1.55 3.77
CA LEU A 135 34.37 0.56 2.74
C LEU A 135 33.80 1.26 1.49
N LEU A 136 32.85 2.17 1.64
CA LEU A 136 32.30 2.92 0.51
C LEU A 136 33.35 3.85 -0.14
N ARG A 137 34.29 4.39 0.63
CA ARG A 137 35.41 5.17 0.09
C ARG A 137 36.33 4.34 -0.80
N ARG A 138 36.49 3.04 -0.51
CA ARG A 138 37.29 2.12 -1.33
C ARG A 138 36.54 1.65 -2.59
N LEU A 139 35.22 1.52 -2.52
CA LEU A 139 34.42 0.96 -3.60
C LEU A 139 33.86 2.00 -4.58
N LEU A 140 33.60 3.24 -4.14
CA LEU A 140 32.85 4.23 -4.92
C LEU A 140 33.57 5.59 -5.03
N PRO A 141 33.55 6.23 -6.22
CA PRO A 141 33.94 7.62 -6.40
C PRO A 141 33.15 8.58 -5.50
N ALA A 142 33.72 9.74 -5.18
CA ALA A 142 33.11 10.70 -4.24
C ALA A 142 31.70 11.16 -4.63
N THR A 143 31.47 11.43 -5.92
CA THR A 143 30.18 11.87 -6.46
C THR A 143 29.12 10.77 -6.37
N THR A 144 29.45 9.54 -6.77
CA THR A 144 28.56 8.38 -6.68
C THR A 144 28.26 8.02 -5.22
N ARG A 145 29.25 8.11 -4.34
CA ARG A 145 29.08 7.89 -2.90
C ARG A 145 28.14 8.92 -2.28
N ALA A 146 28.23 10.19 -2.66
CA ALA A 146 27.32 11.22 -2.20
C ALA A 146 25.88 10.92 -2.62
N ARG A 147 25.67 10.60 -3.91
CA ARG A 147 24.35 10.21 -4.43
C ARG A 147 23.80 8.96 -3.76
N PHE A 148 24.64 7.95 -3.52
CA PHE A 148 24.25 6.73 -2.81
C PHE A 148 23.85 7.02 -1.37
N ALA A 149 24.63 7.86 -0.66
CA ALA A 149 24.33 8.24 0.71
C ALA A 149 23.01 9.01 0.82
N ASP A 150 22.75 9.91 -0.13
CA ASP A 150 21.50 10.67 -0.20
C ASP A 150 20.33 9.71 -0.49
N PHE A 151 20.48 8.84 -1.50
CA PHE A 151 19.46 7.85 -1.85
C PHE A 151 19.13 6.91 -0.69
N ILE A 152 20.13 6.36 0.02
CA ILE A 152 19.87 5.46 1.14
C ILE A 152 19.23 6.21 2.30
N HIS A 153 19.70 7.41 2.63
CA HIS A 153 19.13 8.19 3.72
C HIS A 153 17.66 8.54 3.47
N ASP A 154 17.34 9.00 2.24
CA ASP A 154 16.00 9.47 1.89
C ASP A 154 14.99 8.30 1.73
N HIS A 155 15.47 7.06 1.57
CA HIS A 155 14.63 5.93 1.23
C HIS A 155 14.83 4.68 2.10
N LEU A 156 15.61 4.76 3.19
CA LEU A 156 15.92 3.60 4.02
C LEU A 156 14.65 2.94 4.57
N GLY A 157 13.71 3.73 5.11
CA GLY A 157 12.47 3.19 5.63
C GLY A 157 11.67 2.48 4.56
N ALA A 158 11.57 3.06 3.37
CA ALA A 158 10.85 2.45 2.26
C ALA A 158 11.49 1.15 1.76
N LEU A 159 12.83 1.10 1.67
CA LEU A 159 13.60 -0.09 1.27
C LEU A 159 13.44 -1.22 2.31
N ALA A 160 13.75 -0.93 3.57
CA ALA A 160 13.69 -1.91 4.66
C ALA A 160 12.28 -2.48 4.84
N SER A 161 11.27 -1.62 4.84
CA SER A 161 9.88 -2.04 4.99
C SER A 161 9.35 -2.82 3.79
N ASN A 162 9.77 -2.53 2.55
CA ASN A 162 9.38 -3.33 1.36
C ASN A 162 10.02 -4.72 1.41
N PHE A 163 11.31 -4.78 1.73
CA PHE A 163 12.03 -6.03 1.87
C PHE A 163 11.41 -6.90 2.95
N LEU A 164 11.25 -6.36 4.17
CA LEU A 164 10.66 -7.07 5.29
C LEU A 164 9.19 -7.45 5.04
N PHE A 165 8.42 -6.60 4.35
CA PHE A 165 7.06 -6.97 3.95
C PHE A 165 7.06 -8.19 3.04
N GLY A 166 7.91 -8.21 2.00
CA GLY A 166 8.04 -9.39 1.13
C GLY A 166 8.44 -10.65 1.90
N VAL A 167 9.39 -10.53 2.83
CA VAL A 167 9.80 -11.63 3.72
C VAL A 167 8.64 -12.14 4.57
N LEU A 168 7.89 -11.24 5.22
CA LEU A 168 6.74 -11.61 6.05
C LEU A 168 5.63 -12.29 5.23
N LEU A 169 5.36 -11.80 4.01
CA LEU A 169 4.40 -12.41 3.11
C LEU A 169 4.82 -13.81 2.65
N GLY A 170 6.12 -14.03 2.41
CA GLY A 170 6.64 -15.33 1.98
C GLY A 170 6.75 -16.36 3.11
N ILE A 171 7.12 -15.92 4.31
CA ILE A 171 7.31 -16.81 5.47
C ILE A 171 5.98 -17.28 6.05
N THR A 172 4.92 -16.46 6.02
CA THR A 172 3.66 -16.80 6.70
C THR A 172 3.00 -18.09 6.18
N PRO A 173 2.86 -18.33 4.86
CA PRO A 173 2.33 -19.61 4.37
C PRO A 173 3.24 -20.79 4.73
N TRP A 174 4.55 -20.58 4.80
CA TRP A 174 5.52 -21.61 5.21
C TRP A 174 5.38 -21.97 6.71
N ILE A 175 5.23 -20.97 7.58
CA ILE A 175 4.92 -21.18 9.00
C ILE A 175 3.58 -21.90 9.15
N GLY A 176 2.56 -21.50 8.37
CA GLY A 176 1.26 -22.18 8.34
C GLY A 176 1.39 -23.67 8.06
N LYS A 177 2.15 -24.05 7.03
CA LYS A 177 2.42 -25.44 6.69
C LYS A 177 3.10 -26.21 7.81
N ILE A 178 4.12 -25.63 8.47
CA ILE A 178 4.86 -26.30 9.55
C ILE A 178 3.99 -26.52 10.79
N LEU A 179 3.14 -25.55 11.11
CA LEU A 179 2.26 -25.62 12.28
C LEU A 179 0.94 -26.33 11.97
N GLU A 180 0.78 -26.89 10.77
CA GLU A 180 -0.46 -27.49 10.27
C GLU A 180 -1.68 -26.56 10.39
N LEU A 181 -1.44 -25.26 10.40
CA LEU A 181 -2.46 -24.22 10.44
C LEU A 181 -2.79 -23.78 9.01
N PRO A 182 -4.07 -23.54 8.68
CA PRO A 182 -4.47 -23.03 7.37
C PRO A 182 -4.17 -21.54 7.24
N LEU A 183 -2.93 -21.12 7.47
CA LEU A 183 -2.46 -19.75 7.31
C LEU A 183 -2.01 -19.53 5.87
N ASP A 184 -2.67 -18.59 5.23
CA ASP A 184 -2.32 -18.14 3.89
C ASP A 184 -2.48 -16.61 3.81
N ILE A 185 -1.94 -16.02 2.76
CA ILE A 185 -2.01 -14.57 2.54
C ILE A 185 -2.55 -14.23 1.16
N ARG A 186 -3.54 -13.35 1.16
CA ARG A 186 -4.07 -12.73 -0.07
C ARG A 186 -3.77 -11.24 -0.06
N HIS A 187 -2.86 -10.85 -0.95
CA HIS A 187 -2.57 -9.44 -1.21
C HIS A 187 -3.04 -9.08 -2.62
N ILE A 188 -3.64 -7.90 -2.80
CA ILE A 188 -4.21 -7.46 -4.08
C ILE A 188 -3.24 -7.58 -5.25
N ALA A 189 -1.97 -7.21 -5.07
CA ALA A 189 -0.95 -7.29 -6.12
C ALA A 189 -0.68 -8.72 -6.59
N PHE A 190 -0.59 -9.69 -5.67
CA PHE A 190 -0.38 -11.09 -6.03
C PHE A 190 -1.66 -11.74 -6.56
N SER A 191 -2.80 -11.43 -5.95
CA SER A 191 -4.10 -11.99 -6.33
C SER A 191 -4.49 -11.56 -7.75
N SER A 192 -4.18 -10.30 -8.12
CA SER A 192 -4.40 -9.79 -9.48
C SER A 192 -3.45 -10.36 -10.51
N ALA A 193 -2.15 -10.47 -10.20
CA ALA A 193 -1.20 -11.13 -11.07
C ALA A 193 -1.59 -12.60 -11.33
N ASN A 194 -2.00 -13.32 -10.29
CA ASN A 194 -2.48 -14.71 -10.41
C ASN A 194 -3.76 -14.80 -11.25
N LEU A 195 -4.74 -13.92 -11.03
CA LEU A 195 -5.92 -13.87 -11.89
C LEU A 195 -5.55 -13.66 -13.37
N ALA A 196 -4.59 -12.76 -13.63
CA ALA A 196 -4.11 -12.48 -14.97
C ALA A 196 -3.35 -13.68 -15.58
N TYR A 197 -2.47 -14.36 -14.83
CA TYR A 197 -1.80 -15.57 -15.28
C TYR A 197 -2.79 -16.70 -15.58
N ALA A 198 -3.75 -16.93 -14.70
CA ALA A 198 -4.81 -17.92 -14.88
C ALA A 198 -5.59 -17.66 -16.17
N THR A 199 -6.05 -16.43 -16.35
CA THR A 199 -6.84 -16.02 -17.53
C THR A 199 -6.03 -16.08 -18.82
N ALA A 200 -4.75 -15.70 -18.79
CA ALA A 200 -3.89 -15.74 -19.97
C ALA A 200 -3.45 -17.17 -20.35
N SER A 201 -3.32 -18.07 -19.36
CA SER A 201 -2.94 -19.47 -19.60
C SER A 201 -4.13 -20.31 -20.05
N HIS A 202 -5.28 -20.13 -19.40
CA HIS A 202 -6.52 -20.82 -19.69
C HIS A 202 -7.66 -19.81 -19.67
N PRO A 203 -8.05 -19.25 -20.84
CA PRO A 203 -9.12 -18.27 -20.92
C PRO A 203 -10.42 -18.83 -20.38
N ALA A 204 -10.79 -18.39 -19.18
CA ALA A 204 -12.08 -18.71 -18.58
C ALA A 204 -13.18 -17.82 -19.18
N GLY A 205 -14.45 -18.22 -19.01
CA GLY A 205 -15.58 -17.40 -19.40
C GLY A 205 -15.55 -16.03 -18.70
N ILE A 206 -16.13 -15.01 -19.35
CA ILE A 206 -16.20 -13.62 -18.85
C ILE A 206 -16.74 -13.56 -17.42
N GLY A 207 -17.71 -14.42 -17.08
CA GLY A 207 -18.27 -14.52 -15.73
C GLY A 207 -17.24 -14.91 -14.66
N THR A 208 -16.37 -15.89 -14.94
CA THR A 208 -15.32 -16.34 -14.02
C THR A 208 -14.27 -15.26 -13.83
N PHE A 209 -13.87 -14.59 -14.91
CA PHE A 209 -12.95 -13.46 -14.83
C PHE A 209 -13.54 -12.32 -14.01
N LEU A 210 -14.81 -11.96 -14.24
CA LEU A 210 -15.48 -10.89 -13.50
C LEU A 210 -15.60 -11.22 -12.01
N TYR A 211 -15.95 -12.47 -11.66
CA TYR A 211 -15.95 -12.93 -10.28
C TYR A 211 -14.57 -12.79 -9.63
N GLY A 212 -13.52 -13.32 -10.29
CA GLY A 212 -12.15 -13.22 -9.81
C GLY A 212 -11.70 -11.77 -9.65
N PHE A 213 -12.06 -10.90 -10.58
CA PHE A 213 -11.73 -9.48 -10.54
C PHE A 213 -12.41 -8.77 -9.36
N LEU A 214 -13.69 -9.04 -9.11
CA LEU A 214 -14.41 -8.52 -7.95
C LEU A 214 -13.81 -9.04 -6.63
N ALA A 215 -13.41 -10.32 -6.57
CA ALA A 215 -12.73 -10.89 -5.42
C ALA A 215 -11.37 -10.21 -5.15
N VAL A 216 -10.58 -9.94 -6.20
CA VAL A 216 -9.31 -9.18 -6.11
C VAL A 216 -9.54 -7.77 -5.56
N ILE A 217 -10.58 -7.07 -6.03
CA ILE A 217 -10.95 -5.75 -5.50
C ILE A 217 -11.31 -5.86 -4.01
N ALA A 218 -12.12 -6.84 -3.63
CA ALA A 218 -12.51 -7.05 -2.23
C ALA A 218 -11.31 -7.34 -1.33
N ILE A 219 -10.37 -8.19 -1.78
CA ILE A 219 -9.08 -8.45 -1.11
C ILE A 219 -8.32 -7.13 -0.90
N GLY A 220 -8.20 -6.30 -1.94
CA GLY A 220 -7.51 -5.01 -1.85
C GLY A 220 -8.17 -4.03 -0.89
N LEU A 221 -9.50 -3.98 -0.86
CA LEU A 221 -10.24 -3.17 0.10
C LEU A 221 -9.96 -3.63 1.54
N VAL A 222 -9.95 -4.93 1.80
CA VAL A 222 -9.59 -5.46 3.12
C VAL A 222 -8.14 -5.16 3.48
N ASN A 223 -7.19 -5.37 2.55
CA ASN A 223 -5.78 -5.03 2.76
C ASN A 223 -5.61 -3.56 3.18
N LEU A 224 -6.30 -2.65 2.48
CA LEU A 224 -6.24 -1.22 2.71
C LEU A 224 -6.90 -0.81 4.03
N TRP A 225 -8.17 -1.16 4.23
CA TRP A 225 -8.97 -0.67 5.35
C TRP A 225 -8.50 -1.24 6.69
N VAL A 226 -8.18 -2.53 6.76
CA VAL A 226 -7.71 -3.14 8.01
C VAL A 226 -6.35 -2.57 8.40
N SER A 227 -5.42 -2.44 7.45
CA SER A 227 -4.10 -1.85 7.72
C SER A 227 -4.23 -0.39 8.16
N PHE A 228 -5.08 0.40 7.49
CA PHE A 228 -5.32 1.79 7.83
C PHE A 228 -5.96 1.95 9.22
N ALA A 229 -6.98 1.14 9.54
CA ALA A 229 -7.65 1.17 10.83
C ALA A 229 -6.69 0.85 11.99
N LEU A 230 -5.81 -0.15 11.81
CA LEU A 230 -4.77 -0.48 12.78
C LEU A 230 -3.78 0.67 12.95
N ALA A 231 -3.29 1.24 11.85
CA ALA A 231 -2.37 2.38 11.87
C ALA A 231 -2.97 3.59 12.58
N LEU A 232 -4.23 3.93 12.26
CA LEU A 232 -4.92 5.06 12.85
C LEU A 232 -5.17 4.84 14.34
N ARG A 233 -5.60 3.64 14.75
CA ARG A 233 -5.81 3.30 16.16
C ARG A 233 -4.53 3.45 16.97
N VAL A 234 -3.39 2.95 16.45
CA VAL A 234 -2.10 3.06 17.13
C VAL A 234 -1.60 4.51 17.14
N ALA A 235 -1.74 5.25 16.04
CA ALA A 235 -1.33 6.65 15.95
C ALA A 235 -2.10 7.56 16.92
N LEU A 236 -3.42 7.35 17.05
CA LEU A 236 -4.26 8.08 18.00
C LEU A 236 -3.87 7.76 19.44
N ARG A 237 -3.69 6.46 19.75
CA ARG A 237 -3.28 6.03 21.09
C ARG A 237 -1.89 6.54 21.49
N ALA A 238 -0.96 6.65 20.55
CA ALA A 238 0.38 7.16 20.80
C ALA A 238 0.43 8.67 21.09
N ARG A 239 -0.64 9.41 20.76
CA ARG A 239 -0.75 10.87 20.94
C ARG A 239 -1.82 11.26 21.97
N ASP A 240 -2.33 10.31 22.74
CA ASP A 240 -3.48 10.47 23.64
C ASP A 240 -4.71 11.16 22.98
N ALA A 241 -4.80 11.07 21.65
CA ALA A 241 -5.87 11.64 20.86
C ALA A 241 -7.05 10.66 20.82
N ARG A 242 -8.27 11.18 20.98
CA ARG A 242 -9.49 10.37 20.92
C ARG A 242 -10.14 10.46 19.55
N PHE A 243 -10.55 9.33 19.00
CA PHE A 243 -11.35 9.30 17.78
C PHE A 243 -12.71 10.00 18.07
N PRO A 244 -13.18 10.92 17.21
CA PRO A 244 -14.46 11.57 17.40
C PRO A 244 -15.62 10.54 17.39
N PRO A 245 -16.76 10.81 18.05
CA PRO A 245 -17.91 9.90 18.03
C PRO A 245 -18.27 9.47 16.61
N LEU A 246 -18.42 8.15 16.36
CA LEU A 246 -18.63 7.60 15.02
C LEU A 246 -19.79 8.27 14.27
N ARG A 247 -20.90 8.55 14.95
CA ARG A 247 -22.05 9.26 14.37
C ARG A 247 -21.70 10.68 13.90
N GLN A 248 -20.90 11.40 14.69
CA GLN A 248 -20.44 12.75 14.33
C GLN A 248 -19.43 12.70 13.19
N PHE A 249 -18.54 11.71 13.19
CA PHE A 249 -17.60 11.52 12.10
C PHE A 249 -18.31 11.20 10.78
N ILE A 250 -19.25 10.25 10.79
CA ILE A 250 -20.02 9.86 9.60
C ILE A 250 -20.86 11.02 9.08
N SER A 251 -21.51 11.81 9.97
CA SER A 251 -22.30 12.95 9.53
C SER A 251 -21.45 14.04 8.89
N VAL A 252 -20.28 14.33 9.46
CA VAL A 252 -19.34 15.31 8.90
C VAL A 252 -18.70 14.80 7.61
N LEU A 253 -18.38 13.50 7.52
CA LEU A 253 -17.88 12.88 6.30
C LEU A 253 -18.93 12.94 5.18
N ALA A 254 -20.18 12.61 5.48
CA ALA A 254 -21.27 12.71 4.53
C ALA A 254 -21.52 14.15 4.08
N GLU A 255 -21.42 15.13 4.99
CA GLU A 255 -21.51 16.56 4.68
C GLU A 255 -20.39 17.00 3.74
N GLU A 256 -19.14 16.62 4.02
CA GLU A 256 -17.98 17.00 3.20
C GLU A 256 -18.01 16.32 1.82
N ILE A 257 -18.45 15.05 1.74
CA ILE A 257 -18.67 14.33 0.47
C ILE A 257 -19.80 14.98 -0.35
N ARG A 258 -20.93 15.33 0.29
CA ARG A 258 -22.05 16.00 -0.39
C ARG A 258 -21.69 17.39 -0.87
N ARG A 259 -20.89 18.12 -0.10
CA ARG A 259 -20.44 19.47 -0.44
C ARG A 259 -19.55 19.47 -1.67
N GLU A 260 -18.68 18.48 -1.83
CA GLU A 260 -17.75 18.42 -2.95
C GLU A 260 -17.49 16.97 -3.41
N PRO A 261 -18.45 16.31 -4.08
CA PRO A 261 -18.32 14.92 -4.50
C PRO A 261 -17.17 14.72 -5.49
N ARG A 262 -16.83 15.77 -6.25
CA ARG A 262 -15.68 15.78 -7.16
C ARG A 262 -14.35 15.66 -6.43
N ALA A 263 -14.25 16.08 -5.16
CA ALA A 263 -13.01 15.98 -4.39
C ALA A 263 -12.59 14.53 -4.07
N LEU A 264 -13.52 13.57 -4.17
CA LEU A 264 -13.22 12.14 -4.03
C LEU A 264 -12.33 11.62 -5.17
N PHE A 265 -12.41 12.23 -6.36
CA PHE A 265 -11.73 11.77 -7.56
C PHE A 265 -10.74 12.80 -8.12
N PHE A 266 -11.02 14.09 -7.98
CA PHE A 266 -10.23 15.19 -8.53
C PHE A 266 -9.60 16.04 -7.42
N PRO A 267 -8.40 16.60 -7.63
CA PRO A 267 -7.79 17.51 -6.67
C PRO A 267 -8.64 18.76 -6.49
N ARG A 268 -8.75 19.24 -5.24
CA ARG A 268 -9.33 20.56 -4.96
C ARG A 268 -8.54 21.60 -5.74
N ARG A 269 -9.23 22.44 -6.52
CA ARG A 269 -8.60 23.68 -7.03
C ARG A 269 -8.18 24.48 -5.80
N THR A 270 -6.89 24.52 -5.51
CA THR A 270 -6.33 25.59 -4.71
C THR A 270 -6.73 26.87 -5.42
N ALA A 271 -7.58 27.68 -4.78
CA ALA A 271 -7.72 29.06 -5.19
C ALA A 271 -6.30 29.63 -5.18
N THR A 272 -5.77 29.89 -6.37
CA THR A 272 -4.53 30.63 -6.55
C THR A 272 -4.72 31.91 -5.75
N ASN A 273 -3.91 32.13 -4.72
CA ASN A 273 -3.83 33.44 -4.06
C ASN A 273 -3.20 34.43 -5.07
N GLU A 274 -3.99 34.84 -6.06
CA GLU A 274 -3.79 36.09 -6.79
C GLU A 274 -4.30 37.22 -5.90
N ASN A 275 -3.54 37.58 -4.86
CA ASN A 275 -3.66 38.89 -4.21
C ASN A 275 -2.49 39.25 -3.29
N SER A 276 -1.26 39.01 -3.75
CA SER A 276 -0.05 39.59 -3.12
C SER A 276 0.80 40.41 -4.10
N ALA A 277 0.15 41.00 -5.10
CA ALA A 277 0.77 41.95 -6.03
C ALA A 277 -0.25 43.05 -6.40
N SER A 278 -0.59 43.90 -5.43
CA SER A 278 -1.02 45.29 -5.62
C SER A 278 -1.63 45.84 -4.32
N LYS A 279 -0.79 46.41 -3.46
CA LYS A 279 -0.90 47.75 -2.88
C LYS A 279 0.19 47.96 -1.86
#